data_AF-A0A7Y3CHR0-F1
#
_entry.id   AF-A0A7Y3CHR0-F1
#
_cell.length_a   1.000
_cell.length_b   1.000
_cell.length_c   1.000
_cell.angle_alpha   90.00
_cell.angle_beta   90.00
_cell.angle_gamma   90.00
#
_symmetry.space_group_name_H-M   'P 1'
#
loop_
_entity.id
_entity.type
_entity.pdbx_description
1 polymer ?
#
loop_
_entity_poly.entity_id
_entity_poly.type
_entity_poly.pdbx_seq_one_letter_code
_entity_poly.pdbx_strand_id
1 'polypeptide(L)'
;IIGRRIFIEHFTDSVRKADPSYSAEFLKSASKSMAEFESQYIDYIAGLMEIYKKPVFGVSLLTDENDQTVYKVKHKSFKPIFFPTPERAVKSFSKMVEYRRFLDTN
;
A
#
# COMPACT_ATOMS: atom_id res chain seq x y z
N ILE A 1 -3.69 -0.66 4.31
CA ILE A 1 -4.27 -0.06 3.08
C ILE A 1 -3.39 1.11 2.70
N ILE A 2 -2.87 1.11 1.47
CA ILE A 2 -1.86 2.06 1.00
C ILE A 2 -2.52 3.34 0.48
N GLY A 3 -1.85 4.48 0.67
CA GLY A 3 -2.33 5.79 0.23
C GLY A 3 -3.20 6.53 1.25
N ARG A 4 -3.26 6.03 2.50
CA ARG A 4 -4.05 6.66 3.57
C ARG A 4 -3.40 7.95 4.08
N ARG A 5 -2.09 8.13 3.94
CA ARG A 5 -1.40 9.35 4.36
C ARG A 5 -1.99 10.60 3.70
N ILE A 6 -2.17 10.58 2.38
CA ILE A 6 -2.72 11.71 1.61
C ILE A 6 -4.16 12.03 2.06
N PHE A 7 -4.96 10.97 2.23
CA PHE A 7 -6.32 11.12 2.75
C PHE A 7 -6.32 11.79 4.12
N ILE A 8 -5.43 11.35 5.03
CA ILE A 8 -5.33 11.93 6.37
C ILE A 8 -4.82 13.37 6.29
N GLU A 9 -3.83 13.71 5.47
CA GLU A 9 -3.37 15.09 5.31
C GLU A 9 -4.53 16.03 4.90
N HIS A 10 -5.28 15.66 3.85
CA HIS A 10 -6.45 16.43 3.43
C HIS A 10 -7.56 16.47 4.49
N PHE A 11 -7.78 15.36 5.18
CA PHE A 11 -8.76 15.28 6.26
C PHE A 11 -8.35 16.21 7.42
N THR A 12 -7.08 16.21 7.79
CA THR A 12 -6.50 17.04 8.85
C THR A 12 -6.64 18.53 8.53
N ASP A 13 -6.38 18.91 7.28
CA ASP A 13 -6.59 20.29 6.81
C ASP A 13 -8.06 20.68 6.81
N SER A 14 -8.96 19.75 6.48
CA SER A 14 -10.40 19.98 6.53
C SER A 14 -10.89 20.15 7.96
N VAL A 15 -10.41 19.32 8.90
CA VAL A 15 -10.71 19.43 10.33
C VAL A 15 -10.22 20.78 10.87
N ARG A 16 -8.99 21.20 10.53
CA ARG A 16 -8.45 22.50 10.95
C ARG A 16 -9.29 23.69 10.47
N LYS A 17 -9.92 23.57 9.30
CA LYS A 17 -10.84 24.60 8.76
C LYS A 17 -12.23 24.55 9.41
N ALA A 18 -12.74 23.36 9.71
CA ALA A 18 -14.08 23.16 10.23
C ALA A 18 -14.19 23.36 11.75
N ASP A 19 -13.16 22.94 12.50
CA ASP A 19 -13.12 23.00 13.96
C ASP A 19 -11.69 23.33 14.45
N PRO A 20 -11.42 24.62 14.72
CA PRO A 20 -10.12 25.07 15.25
C PRO A 20 -9.81 24.61 16.68
N SER A 21 -10.74 23.95 17.39
CA SER A 21 -10.51 23.51 18.78
C SER A 21 -9.54 22.32 18.89
N TYR A 22 -9.31 21.60 17.79
CA TYR A 22 -8.33 20.53 17.75
C TYR A 22 -6.90 21.08 17.72
N SER A 23 -6.03 20.54 18.59
CA SER A 23 -4.63 20.93 18.62
C SER A 23 -3.86 20.42 17.40
N ALA A 24 -2.88 21.19 16.96
CA ALA A 24 -1.99 20.79 15.89
C ALA A 24 -1.21 19.51 16.24
N GLU A 25 -0.90 19.32 17.52
CA GLU A 25 -0.19 18.17 18.06
C GLU A 25 -1.02 16.88 17.92
N PHE A 26 -2.32 16.93 18.22
CA PHE A 26 -3.22 15.80 18.05
C PHE A 26 -3.37 15.41 16.57
N LEU A 27 -3.56 16.42 15.72
CA LEU A 27 -3.65 16.22 14.28
C LEU A 27 -2.36 15.61 13.70
N LYS A 28 -1.19 16.07 14.17
CA LYS A 28 0.11 15.51 13.78
C LYS A 28 0.31 14.08 14.29
N SER A 29 -0.14 13.76 15.50
CA SER A 29 -0.03 12.40 16.04
C SER A 29 -0.89 11.42 15.25
N ALA A 30 -2.09 11.82 14.82
CA ALA A 30 -2.95 11.02 13.96
C ALA A 30 -2.27 10.68 12.62
N SER A 31 -1.64 11.66 11.96
CA SER A 31 -0.88 11.43 10.72
C SER A 31 0.29 10.46 10.93
N LYS A 32 1.02 10.61 12.04
CA LYS A 32 2.15 9.73 12.38
C LYS A 32 1.69 8.29 12.62
N SER A 33 0.65 8.09 13.43
CA SER A 33 0.10 6.75 13.69
C SER A 33 -0.39 6.06 12.42
N MET A 34 -0.92 6.83 11.45
CA MET A 34 -1.32 6.26 10.17
C MET A 34 -0.13 5.79 9.33
N ALA A 35 0.95 6.58 9.28
CA ALA A 35 2.16 6.19 8.56
C ALA A 35 2.81 4.94 9.17
N GLU A 36 2.81 4.84 10.51
CA GLU A 36 3.27 3.65 11.23
C GLU A 36 2.41 2.41 10.92
N PHE A 37 1.08 2.56 10.92
CA PHE A 37 0.16 1.50 10.53
C PHE A 37 0.41 1.01 9.09
N GLU A 38 0.67 1.93 8.16
CA GLU A 38 0.94 1.59 6.77
C GLU A 38 2.21 0.74 6.63
N SER A 39 3.29 1.13 7.31
CA SER A 39 4.54 0.36 7.35
C SER A 39 4.35 -1.03 7.95
N GLN A 40 3.65 -1.12 9.09
CA GLN A 40 3.35 -2.39 9.75
C GLN A 40 2.47 -3.30 8.87
N TYR A 41 1.52 -2.72 8.14
CA TYR A 41 0.68 -3.45 7.21
C TYR A 41 1.49 -4.06 6.06
N ILE A 42 2.44 -3.32 5.50
CA ILE A 42 3.32 -3.84 4.42
C ILE A 42 4.18 -4.99 4.93
N ASP A 43 4.78 -4.86 6.11
CA ASP A 43 5.58 -5.93 6.72
C ASP A 43 4.73 -7.18 7.01
N TYR A 44 3.51 -6.99 7.54
CA TYR A 44 2.57 -8.07 7.77
C TYR A 44 2.21 -8.83 6.48
N ILE A 45 1.88 -8.10 5.40
CA ILE A 45 1.59 -8.71 4.10
C ILE A 45 2.80 -9.48 3.56
N ALA A 46 4.02 -8.90 3.66
CA ALA A 46 5.23 -9.61 3.28
C ALA A 46 5.43 -10.90 4.10
N GLY A 47 5.12 -10.86 5.41
CA GLY A 47 5.10 -12.04 6.27
C GLY A 47 4.13 -13.12 5.80
N LEU A 48 2.91 -12.75 5.41
CA LEU A 48 1.95 -13.71 4.86
C LEU A 48 2.43 -14.32 3.53
N MET A 49 3.01 -13.51 2.65
CA MET A 49 3.57 -13.99 1.39
C MET A 49 4.72 -15.00 1.64
N GLU A 50 5.54 -14.77 2.66
CA GLU A 50 6.59 -15.71 3.06
C GLU A 50 6.03 -17.04 3.60
N ILE A 51 4.98 -16.99 4.42
CA ILE A 51 4.39 -18.19 5.03
C ILE A 51 3.70 -19.03 3.97
N TYR A 52 2.86 -18.41 3.14
CA TYR A 52 2.01 -19.12 2.19
C TYR A 52 2.62 -19.29 0.80
N LYS A 53 3.77 -18.67 0.54
CA LYS A 53 4.46 -18.69 -0.76
C LYS A 53 3.56 -18.27 -1.92
N LYS A 54 2.66 -17.32 -1.67
CA LYS A 54 1.73 -16.76 -2.65
C LYS A 54 1.87 -15.25 -2.70
N PRO A 55 1.91 -14.63 -3.90
CA PRO A 55 1.97 -13.19 -4.01
C PRO A 55 0.64 -12.55 -3.59
N VAL A 56 0.72 -11.40 -2.93
CA VAL A 56 -0.43 -10.53 -2.66
C VAL A 56 -0.32 -9.29 -3.54
N PHE A 57 -1.38 -9.00 -4.27
CA PHE A 57 -1.50 -7.80 -5.11
C PHE A 57 -2.45 -6.81 -4.42
N GLY A 58 -1.89 -5.82 -3.76
CA GLY A 58 -2.67 -4.77 -3.13
C GLY A 58 -3.11 -3.71 -4.14
N VAL A 59 -4.12 -2.95 -3.75
CA VAL A 59 -4.57 -1.75 -4.48
C VAL A 59 -4.53 -0.57 -3.52
N SER A 60 -3.95 0.54 -3.96
CA SER A 60 -3.87 1.78 -3.21
C SER A 60 -5.15 2.59 -3.38
N LEU A 61 -5.60 3.26 -2.31
CA LEU A 61 -6.81 4.11 -2.35
C LEU A 61 -6.54 5.45 -3.02
N LEU A 62 -5.41 6.07 -2.67
CA LEU A 62 -4.88 7.28 -3.27
C LEU A 62 -3.42 6.97 -3.61
N THR A 63 -2.93 7.55 -4.70
CA THR A 63 -1.53 7.41 -5.09
C THR A 63 -0.95 8.80 -5.27
N ASP A 64 0.20 9.07 -4.64
CA ASP A 64 1.02 10.24 -4.99
C ASP A 64 2.29 9.86 -5.74
N GLU A 65 3.10 10.88 -6.03
CA GLU A 65 4.38 10.76 -6.73
C GLU A 65 5.43 9.97 -5.94
N ASN A 66 5.24 9.81 -4.62
CA ASN A 66 6.15 9.12 -3.73
C ASN A 66 5.78 7.64 -3.54
N ASP A 67 4.55 7.25 -3.89
CA ASP A 67 4.07 5.88 -3.76
C ASP A 67 4.75 4.96 -4.77
N GLN A 68 5.32 3.88 -4.25
CA GLN A 68 6.01 2.88 -5.05
C GLN A 68 5.06 1.74 -5.41
N THR A 69 5.13 1.23 -6.63
CA THR A 69 4.40 0.00 -6.97
C THR A 69 4.98 -1.23 -6.25
N VAL A 70 6.28 -1.22 -5.92
CA VAL A 70 6.99 -2.35 -5.31
C VAL A 70 7.64 -1.91 -4.00
N TYR A 71 7.27 -2.54 -2.88
CA TYR A 71 7.84 -2.23 -1.58
C TYR A 71 8.89 -3.28 -1.18
N LYS A 72 10.08 -2.81 -0.81
CA LYS A 72 11.15 -3.66 -0.28
C LYS A 72 11.00 -3.75 1.24
N VAL A 73 10.79 -4.96 1.75
CA VAL A 73 10.78 -5.23 3.18
C VAL A 73 12.08 -5.93 3.57
N LYS A 74 12.75 -5.44 4.61
CA LYS A 74 14.04 -5.98 5.05
C LYS A 74 13.88 -7.46 5.44
N HIS A 75 14.81 -8.30 5.02
CA HIS A 75 14.82 -9.74 5.33
C HIS A 75 13.62 -10.55 4.79
N LYS A 76 12.91 -10.04 3.77
CA LYS A 76 11.85 -10.78 3.06
C LYS A 76 12.27 -11.02 1.61
N SER A 77 12.06 -12.23 1.12
CA SER A 77 12.29 -12.62 -0.28
C SER A 77 11.14 -12.14 -1.18
N PHE A 78 9.91 -12.18 -0.67
CA PHE A 78 8.75 -11.61 -1.35
C PHE A 78 8.66 -10.11 -1.16
N LYS A 79 8.27 -9.41 -2.23
CA LYS A 79 8.04 -7.97 -2.25
C LYS A 79 6.55 -7.72 -2.47
N PRO A 80 5.83 -7.12 -1.50
CA PRO A 80 4.47 -6.67 -1.72
C PRO A 80 4.38 -5.68 -2.87
N ILE A 81 3.34 -5.81 -3.69
CA ILE A 81 3.08 -4.95 -4.85
C ILE A 81 1.73 -4.28 -4.65
N PHE A 82 1.67 -2.96 -4.86
CA PHE A 82 0.44 -2.18 -4.76
C PHE A 82 0.19 -1.42 -6.06
N PHE A 83 -0.99 -1.63 -6.64
CA PHE A 83 -1.40 -0.99 -7.89
C PHE A 83 -2.32 0.21 -7.61
N PRO A 84 -2.31 1.24 -8.48
CA PRO A 84 -3.25 2.36 -8.35
C PRO A 84 -4.72 1.97 -8.55
N THR A 85 -5.00 0.92 -9.32
CA THR A 85 -6.36 0.45 -9.60
C THR A 85 -6.45 -1.07 -9.60
N PRO A 86 -7.63 -1.64 -9.29
CA PRO A 86 -7.82 -3.09 -9.34
C PRO A 86 -7.63 -3.67 -10.75
N GLU A 87 -8.04 -2.95 -11.81
CA GLU A 87 -7.88 -3.40 -13.20
C GLU A 87 -6.41 -3.56 -13.57
N ARG A 88 -5.54 -2.66 -13.09
CA ARG A 88 -4.09 -2.77 -13.28
C ARG A 88 -3.54 -4.00 -12.56
N ALA A 89 -3.99 -4.28 -11.34
CA ALA A 89 -3.60 -5.48 -10.60
C ALA A 89 -3.98 -6.77 -11.35
N VAL A 90 -5.25 -6.86 -11.81
CA VAL A 90 -5.75 -8.01 -12.56
C VAL A 90 -5.01 -8.18 -13.89
N LYS A 91 -4.76 -7.09 -14.62
CA LYS A 91 -4.03 -7.12 -15.89
C LYS A 91 -2.58 -7.58 -15.71
N SER A 92 -1.90 -7.12 -14.66
CA SER A 92 -0.54 -7.59 -14.36
C SER A 92 -0.52 -9.07 -13.99
N PHE A 93 -1.47 -9.54 -13.18
CA PHE A 93 -1.56 -10.95 -12.82
C PHE A 93 -1.87 -11.85 -14.03
N SER A 94 -2.76 -11.43 -14.92
CA SER A 94 -3.08 -12.21 -16.13
C SER A 94 -1.85 -12.41 -17.03
N LYS A 95 -0.99 -11.38 -17.15
CA LYS A 95 0.28 -11.48 -17.90
C LYS A 95 1.30 -12.40 -17.23
N MET A 96 1.33 -12.47 -15.90
CA MET A 96 2.17 -13.46 -15.19
C MET A 96 1.71 -14.89 -15.47
N VAL A 97 0.41 -15.13 -15.51
CA VAL A 97 -0.17 -16.45 -15.85
C VAL A 97 0.12 -16.81 -17.31
N GLU A 98 -0.06 -15.88 -18.24
CA GLU A 98 0.26 -16.05 -19.65
C GLU A 98 1.73 -16.41 -19.85
N TYR A 99 2.63 -15.68 -19.18
CA TYR A 99 4.06 -15.96 -19.22
C TYR A 99 4.39 -17.34 -18.67
N ARG A 100 3.76 -17.74 -17.55
CA ARG A 100 3.96 -19.08 -16.99
C ARG A 100 3.55 -20.17 -17.99
N ARG A 101 2.40 -20.03 -18.63
CA ARG A 101 1.92 -20.98 -19.66
C ARG A 101 2.88 -21.08 -20.85
N PHE A 102 3.44 -19.94 -21.28
CA PHE A 102 4.45 -19.91 -22.34
C PHE A 102 5.71 -20.71 -21.95
N LEU A 103 6.18 -20.56 -20.70
CA LEU A 103 7.32 -21.32 -20.18
C LEU A 103 7.03 -22.82 -20.01
N ASP A 104 5.77 -23.21 -19.78
CA ASP A 104 5.38 -24.62 -19.64
C ASP A 104 5.15 -25.31 -21.00
N THR A 105 5.02 -24.55 -22.10
CA THR A 105 4.77 -25.08 -23.46
C THR A 105 6.05 -25.27 -24.29
N ASN A 106 7.16 -24.65 -23.87
CA ASN A 106 8.50 -24.81 -24.47
C ASN A 106 9.41 -25.62 -23.55
#